data_AF-A0A1D3JSG5-F1
#
_entry.id   AF-A0A1D3JSG5-F1
#
_cell.length_a   1.000
_cell.length_b   1.000
_cell.length_c   1.000
_cell.angle_alpha   90.00
_cell.angle_beta   90.00
_cell.angle_gamma   90.00
#
_symmetry.space_group_name_H-M   'P 1'
#
loop_
_entity.id
_entity.type
_entity.pdbx_description
1 polymer ?
#
loop_
_entity_poly.entity_id
_entity_poly.type
_entity_poly.pdbx_seq_one_letter_code
_entity_poly.pdbx_strand_id
1 'polypeptide(L)'
;MPIRHCIVHLIDKKPDGTPAVLHARDSELAESAAIENMLADLNESYNAKQGKAWGFFHAESGAHPFSGWLKEYFDGGQDFTTFSRTAVEHLQKLMFRGLLKVRS
;
A
#
# COMPACT_ATOMS: atom_id res chain seq x y z
N MET A 1 6.31 -18.15 -4.76
CA MET A 1 7.35 -17.12 -4.53
C MET A 1 7.29 -16.78 -3.05
N PRO A 2 8.41 -16.74 -2.31
CA PRO A 2 8.36 -16.44 -0.88
C PRO A 2 7.97 -14.99 -0.63
N ILE A 3 7.19 -14.76 0.41
CA ILE A 3 6.92 -13.42 0.93
C ILE A 3 8.19 -12.91 1.59
N ARG A 4 8.69 -11.76 1.11
CA ARG A 4 9.87 -11.12 1.71
C ARG A 4 9.50 -10.18 2.83
N HIS A 5 8.43 -9.43 2.64
CA HIS A 5 7.90 -8.47 3.59
C HIS A 5 6.38 -8.46 3.54
N CYS A 6 5.73 -8.36 4.69
CA CYS A 6 4.28 -8.28 4.78
C CYS A 6 3.87 -7.35 5.92
N ILE A 7 3.09 -6.32 5.59
CA ILE A 7 2.50 -5.43 6.57
C ILE A 7 1.09 -5.05 6.11
N VAL A 8 0.15 -5.01 7.06
CA VAL A 8 -1.24 -4.65 6.79
C VAL A 8 -1.60 -3.45 7.65
N HIS A 9 -1.89 -2.33 6.99
CA HIS A 9 -2.43 -1.12 7.59
C HIS A 9 -3.94 -1.08 7.35
N LEU A 10 -4.70 -0.49 8.28
CA LEU A 10 -6.14 -0.27 8.12
C LEU A 10 -6.42 1.22 7.98
N ILE A 11 -7.15 1.59 6.92
CA ILE A 11 -7.73 2.93 6.77
C ILE A 11 -9.25 2.78 6.89
N ASP A 12 -9.82 3.28 7.98
CA ASP A 12 -11.27 3.35 8.17
C ASP A 12 -11.78 4.66 7.57
N LYS A 13 -12.54 4.57 6.48
CA LYS A 13 -13.19 5.71 5.82
C LYS A 13 -14.70 5.56 5.91
N LYS A 14 -15.34 6.35 6.77
CA LYS A 14 -16.79 6.37 6.92
C LYS A 14 -17.47 7.16 5.79
N PRO A 15 -18.71 6.80 5.43
CA PRO A 15 -19.50 7.51 4.41
C PRO A 15 -20.09 8.83 4.91
N ASP A 16 -20.00 9.10 6.22
CA ASP A 16 -20.57 10.27 6.91
C ASP A 16 -19.76 11.57 6.73
N GLY A 17 -18.69 11.53 5.93
CA GLY A 17 -17.82 12.67 5.65
C GLY A 17 -16.76 12.93 6.73
N THR A 18 -16.65 12.06 7.76
CA THR A 18 -15.54 12.16 8.71
C THR A 18 -14.20 11.82 8.04
N PRO A 19 -13.09 12.46 8.47
CA PRO A 19 -11.76 12.13 7.97
C PRO A 19 -11.44 10.65 8.17
N ALA A 20 -10.81 10.03 7.18
CA ALA A 20 -10.40 8.63 7.28
C ALA A 20 -9.41 8.46 8.45
N VAL A 21 -9.59 7.43 9.27
CA VAL A 21 -8.74 7.10 10.41
C VAL A 21 -7.73 6.03 9.97
N LEU A 22 -6.44 6.32 10.15
CA LEU A 22 -5.36 5.37 9.86
C LEU A 22 -4.96 4.64 11.14
N HIS A 23 -5.06 3.32 11.09
CA HIS A 23 -4.47 2.39 12.04
C HIS A 23 -3.23 1.79 11.38
N ALA A 24 -2.11 2.51 11.47
CA ALA A 24 -0.85 2.03 10.95
C ALA A 24 -0.25 0.97 11.89
N ARG A 25 0.25 -0.12 11.32
CA ARG A 25 1.03 -1.11 12.04
C ARG A 25 2.48 -0.64 12.18
N ASP A 26 3.10 -1.00 13.29
CA ASP A 26 4.48 -0.59 13.65
C ASP A 26 5.52 -1.68 13.36
N SER A 27 5.07 -2.84 12.88
CA SER A 27 5.93 -3.98 12.58
C SER A 27 5.32 -4.88 11.52
N GLU A 28 6.19 -5.64 10.87
CA GLU A 28 5.78 -6.66 9.91
C GLU A 28 4.94 -7.76 10.58
N LEU A 29 4.15 -8.43 9.76
CA LEU A 29 3.46 -9.64 10.14
C LEU A 29 4.46 -10.80 10.15
N ALA A 30 4.43 -11.60 11.22
CA ALA A 30 5.18 -12.85 11.27
C ALA A 30 4.63 -13.83 10.21
N GLU A 31 5.50 -14.67 9.69
CA GLU A 31 5.12 -15.73 8.75
C GLU A 31 4.00 -16.60 9.33
N SER A 32 2.98 -16.85 8.52
CA SER A 32 1.86 -17.71 8.91
C SER A 32 1.18 -18.30 7.70
N ALA A 33 0.56 -19.47 7.88
CA ALA A 33 -0.25 -20.11 6.85
C ALA A 33 -1.39 -19.21 6.35
N ALA A 34 -1.94 -18.36 7.22
CA ALA A 34 -2.99 -17.42 6.85
C ALA A 34 -2.51 -16.38 5.82
N ILE A 35 -1.29 -15.87 5.98
CA ILE A 35 -0.69 -14.89 5.07
C ILE A 35 -0.34 -15.54 3.73
N GLU A 36 0.20 -16.76 3.76
CA GLU A 36 0.51 -17.53 2.56
C GLU A 36 -0.75 -17.83 1.74
N ASN A 37 -1.83 -18.27 2.40
CA ASN A 37 -3.11 -18.50 1.75
C ASN A 37 -3.68 -17.20 1.14
N MET A 38 -3.64 -16.09 1.88
CA MET A 38 -4.08 -14.79 1.36
C MET A 38 -3.29 -14.36 0.12
N LEU A 39 -1.97 -14.57 0.10
CA LEU A 39 -1.15 -14.27 -1.09
C LEU A 39 -1.53 -15.19 -2.26
N ALA A 40 -1.74 -16.49 -2.00
CA ALA A 40 -2.15 -17.44 -3.02
C ALA A 40 -3.47 -17.00 -3.68
N ASP A 41 -4.49 -16.70 -2.87
CA ASP A 41 -5.79 -16.24 -3.33
C ASP A 41 -5.70 -14.93 -4.13
N LEU A 42 -4.87 -13.98 -3.66
CA LEU A 42 -4.62 -12.71 -4.36
C LEU A 42 -3.96 -12.94 -5.72
N ASN A 43 -2.95 -13.80 -5.78
CA ASN A 43 -2.20 -14.09 -7.00
C ASN A 43 -3.07 -14.82 -8.03
N GLU A 44 -3.88 -15.79 -7.59
CA GLU A 44 -4.87 -16.45 -8.44
C GLU A 44 -5.88 -15.45 -9.00
N SER A 45 -6.49 -14.65 -8.12
CA SER A 45 -7.48 -13.63 -8.48
C SER A 45 -6.92 -12.57 -9.44
N TYR A 46 -5.67 -12.13 -9.22
CA TYR A 46 -5.00 -11.17 -10.09
C TYR A 46 -4.69 -11.79 -11.46
N ASN A 47 -4.21 -13.04 -11.50
CA ASN A 47 -3.81 -13.67 -12.75
C ASN A 47 -4.98 -14.09 -13.64
N ALA A 48 -6.15 -14.36 -13.06
CA ALA A 48 -7.37 -14.68 -13.78
C ALA A 48 -7.98 -13.49 -14.55
N LYS A 49 -7.62 -12.24 -14.22
CA LYS A 49 -8.16 -11.05 -14.90
C LYS A 49 -7.63 -10.92 -16.33
N GLN A 50 -8.54 -10.82 -17.29
CA GLN A 50 -8.24 -10.44 -18.67
C GLN A 50 -7.96 -8.94 -18.78
N GLY A 51 -7.13 -8.53 -19.74
CA GLY A 51 -6.78 -7.11 -19.95
C GLY A 51 -5.82 -6.53 -18.91
N LYS A 52 -4.81 -7.30 -18.50
CA LYS A 52 -3.76 -6.81 -17.59
C LYS A 52 -3.09 -5.56 -18.18
N ALA A 53 -3.25 -4.42 -17.51
CA ALA A 53 -2.57 -3.18 -17.83
C ALA A 53 -1.46 -2.94 -16.81
N TRP A 54 -0.31 -2.44 -17.28
CA TRP A 54 0.78 -2.01 -16.43
C TRP A 54 0.65 -0.51 -16.16
N GLY A 55 0.79 -0.13 -14.89
CA GLY A 55 0.86 1.27 -14.48
C GLY A 55 2.30 1.63 -14.12
N PHE A 56 2.69 2.87 -14.42
CA PHE A 56 3.91 3.46 -13.89
C PHE A 56 3.54 4.43 -12.77
N PHE A 57 4.43 4.55 -11.78
CA PHE A 57 4.38 5.69 -10.88
C PHE A 57 4.83 6.94 -11.62
N HIS A 58 4.24 8.08 -11.26
CA HIS A 58 4.76 9.37 -11.69
C HIS A 58 6.22 9.53 -11.24
N ALA A 59 7.01 10.26 -12.03
CA ALA A 59 8.33 10.69 -11.61
C ALA A 59 8.23 11.48 -10.30
N GLU A 60 9.27 11.35 -9.48
CA GLU A 60 9.32 11.98 -8.17
C GLU A 60 9.13 13.50 -8.28
N SER A 61 8.17 14.02 -7.52
CA SER A 61 7.89 15.44 -7.42
C SER A 61 7.18 15.72 -6.10
N GLY A 62 7.07 16.99 -5.72
CA GLY A 62 6.35 17.38 -4.50
C GLY A 62 4.88 16.90 -4.46
N ALA A 63 4.24 16.71 -5.62
CA ALA A 63 2.88 16.17 -5.73
C ALA A 63 2.83 14.63 -5.81
N HIS A 64 3.93 13.99 -6.25
CA HIS A 64 4.04 12.54 -6.45
C HIS A 64 5.32 11.99 -5.82
N PRO A 65 5.41 11.93 -4.48
CA PRO A 65 6.65 11.57 -3.78
C PRO A 65 6.90 10.05 -3.71
N PHE A 66 5.89 9.23 -4.01
CA PHE A 66 5.93 7.77 -3.77
C PHE A 66 7.09 7.05 -4.46
N SER A 67 7.41 7.42 -5.71
CA SER A 67 8.50 6.79 -6.47
C SER A 67 9.87 7.06 -5.86
N GLY A 68 10.07 8.22 -5.22
CA GLY A 68 11.28 8.55 -4.47
C GLY A 68 11.44 7.67 -3.22
N TRP A 69 10.39 7.54 -2.41
CA TRP A 69 10.41 6.68 -1.21
C TRP A 69 10.65 5.20 -1.54
N LEU A 70 10.02 4.72 -2.62
CA LEU A 70 10.23 3.35 -3.07
C LEU A 70 11.68 3.11 -3.51
N LYS A 71 12.28 4.08 -4.20
CA LYS A 71 13.69 4.02 -4.60
C LYS A 71 14.60 4.01 -3.36
N GLU A 72 14.36 4.90 -2.41
CA GLU A 72 15.16 4.97 -1.18
C GLU A 72 15.12 3.65 -0.37
N TYR A 73 13.95 3.01 -0.30
CA TYR A 73 13.83 1.67 0.27
C TYR A 73 14.66 0.63 -0.49
N PHE A 74 14.59 0.59 -1.82
CA PHE A 74 15.38 -0.35 -2.62
C PHE A 74 16.89 -0.11 -2.53
N ASP A 75 17.30 1.15 -2.37
CA ASP A 75 18.71 1.54 -2.21
C ASP A 75 19.20 1.33 -0.76
N GLY A 76 18.33 0.86 0.16
CA GLY A 76 18.66 0.56 1.55
C GLY A 76 18.75 1.79 2.46
N GLY A 77 18.25 2.95 2.02
CA GLY A 77 18.23 4.18 2.81
C GLY A 77 17.21 4.19 3.94
N GLN A 78 16.18 3.34 3.84
CA GLN A 78 15.17 3.14 4.88
C GLN A 78 14.69 1.68 4.92
N ASP A 79 14.18 1.23 6.07
CA ASP A 79 13.57 -0.10 6.20
C ASP A 79 12.14 -0.16 5.63
N PHE A 80 11.65 -1.38 5.43
CA PHE A 80 10.34 -1.63 4.85
C PHE A 80 9.18 -1.03 5.67
N THR A 81 9.28 -1.08 7.01
CA THR A 81 8.22 -0.59 7.91
C THR A 81 8.12 0.94 7.85
N THR A 82 9.26 1.62 7.83
CA THR A 82 9.36 3.08 7.69
C THR A 82 8.80 3.54 6.34
N PHE A 83 9.17 2.84 5.27
CA PHE A 83 8.64 3.08 3.93
C PHE A 83 7.12 2.90 3.88
N SER A 84 6.62 1.77 4.37
CA SER A 84 5.19 1.44 4.28
C SER A 84 4.33 2.42 5.08
N ARG A 85 4.81 2.84 6.26
CA ARG A 85 4.16 3.84 7.10
C ARG A 85 4.07 5.20 6.38
N THR A 86 5.18 5.68 5.82
CA THR A 86 5.20 6.93 5.06
C THR A 86 4.24 6.89 3.86
N ALA A 87 4.23 5.77 3.13
CA ALA A 87 3.35 5.56 2.00
C ALA A 87 1.86 5.58 2.39
N VAL A 88 1.48 4.88 3.46
CA VAL A 88 0.07 4.79 3.88
C VAL A 88 -0.45 6.10 4.49
N GLU A 89 0.39 6.84 5.22
CA GLU A 89 0.03 8.18 5.72
C GLU A 89 -0.22 9.15 4.55
N HIS A 90 0.57 9.07 3.49
CA HIS A 90 0.33 9.85 2.29
C HIS A 90 -0.97 9.42 1.58
N LEU A 91 -1.22 8.11 1.46
CA LEU A 91 -2.44 7.58 0.89
C LEU A 91 -3.70 8.07 1.64
N GLN A 92 -3.69 8.05 2.97
CA GLN A 92 -4.77 8.58 3.81
C GLN A 92 -5.04 10.06 3.49
N LYS A 93 -3.99 10.88 3.35
CA LYS A 93 -4.12 12.31 2.98
C LYS A 93 -4.74 12.49 1.59
N LEU A 94 -4.36 11.66 0.62
CA LEU A 94 -4.95 11.70 -0.74
C LEU A 94 -6.44 11.31 -0.74
N MET A 95 -6.83 10.35 0.10
CA MET A 95 -8.23 9.93 0.26
C MET A 95 -9.12 11.02 0.86
N PHE A 96 -8.59 11.84 1.77
CA PHE A 96 -9.29 12.99 2.35
C PHE A 96 -9.47 14.12 1.35
N ARG A 97 -8.42 14.41 0.55
CA ARG A 97 -8.44 15.50 -0.45
C ARG A 97 -9.30 15.21 -1.68
N GLY A 98 -9.98 14.05 -1.73
CA GLY A 98 -10.78 13.62 -2.88
C GLY A 98 -9.96 13.31 -4.14
N LEU A 99 -8.63 13.25 -4.01
CA LEU A 99 -7.70 12.98 -5.12
C LEU A 99 -7.65 11.49 -5.48
N LEU A 100 -8.22 10.63 -4.63
CA LEU A 100 -8.42 9.21 -4.89
C LEU A 100 -9.91 8.86 -4.83
N LYS A 101 -10.49 8.47 -5.97
CA LYS A 101 -11.82 7.86 -6.03
C LYS A 101 -11.69 6.36 -5.77
N VAL A 102 -11.85 5.95 -4.51
CA VAL A 102 -12.10 4.54 -4.20
C VAL A 102 -13.55 4.26 -4.58
N ARG A 103 -13.78 3.37 -5.55
CA ARG A 103 -15.13 2.88 -5.84
C ARG A 103 -15.54 2.00 -4.64
N SER A 104 -16.52 2.46 -3.88
CA SER A 104 -17.26 1.64 -2.91
C SER A 104 -18.04 0.55 -3.63
#